data_AF-A0A8J5ZEF2-F1
#
_entry.id   AF-A0A8J5ZEF2-F1
#
_cell.length_a   1.000
_cell.length_b   1.000
_cell.length_c   1.000
_cell.angle_alpha   90.00
_cell.angle_beta   90.00
_cell.angle_gamma   90.00
#
_symmetry.space_group_name_H-M   'P 1'
#
loop_
_entity.id
_entity.type
_entity.pdbx_description
1 polymer ?
#
loop_
_entity_poly.entity_id
_entity_poly.type
_entity_poly.pdbx_seq_one_letter_code
_entity_poly.pdbx_strand_id
1 'polypeptide(L)'
;MKNEFLDKVKDNAFVQRWSENAQLEKGDSLTKECKSELWDFTRINVVQNDLQELKELWSHWDDEIKQLIYCNYGDIPYLLDVKVDRYFFRAMAQFWNSAYSCLTFGRVDLAPTVEEYTAFLRCLRFQVDKIYSRAVNTPTFVKRLMNITGMSEQWVEAWVQQKGSGKCIPWENLRDLIQTHPDMKKRVDVLALSIYGLVIFPKALRHVDEAVADLFDRLGEGRFIGCAQLLLIWFHSHFWRVEKASYRPFFGDYSPLKEIVTISRKDDITAEKWMAILQNLQEEDIE
;
A
#
# COMPACT_ATOMS: atom_id res chain seq x y z
N MET A 1 -1.10 -3.34 -32.64
CA MET A 1 -1.32 -3.57 -31.20
C MET A 1 -0.10 -4.13 -30.45
N LYS A 2 0.70 -5.08 -30.99
CA LYS A 2 1.95 -5.54 -30.31
C LYS A 2 3.10 -4.50 -30.29
N ASN A 3 3.12 -3.56 -31.22
CA ASN A 3 4.24 -2.63 -31.38
C ASN A 3 4.15 -1.36 -30.50
N GLU A 4 2.95 -0.94 -30.08
CA GLU A 4 2.79 0.22 -29.17
C GLU A 4 3.28 -0.07 -27.74
N PHE A 5 3.25 -1.33 -27.31
CA PHE A 5 3.77 -1.71 -25.99
C PHE A 5 5.30 -1.72 -25.97
N LEU A 6 5.94 -2.12 -27.07
CA LEU A 6 7.41 -2.18 -27.18
C LEU A 6 8.05 -0.80 -27.36
N ASP A 7 7.37 0.15 -28.01
CA ASP A 7 7.88 1.52 -28.11
C ASP A 7 7.87 2.25 -26.75
N LYS A 8 6.93 1.92 -25.84
CA LYS A 8 6.95 2.38 -24.44
C LYS A 8 8.09 1.78 -23.60
N VAL A 9 8.58 0.58 -23.96
CA VAL A 9 9.71 -0.06 -23.25
C VAL A 9 11.04 0.65 -23.55
N LYS A 10 11.20 1.29 -24.71
CA LYS A 10 12.37 2.13 -25.01
C LYS A 10 12.44 3.37 -24.12
N ASP A 11 11.29 3.97 -23.79
CA ASP A 11 11.21 5.07 -22.83
C ASP A 11 11.66 4.64 -21.42
N ASN A 12 11.35 3.40 -21.02
CA ASN A 12 11.82 2.88 -19.71
C ASN A 12 13.34 2.82 -19.60
N ALA A 13 14.07 2.47 -20.66
CA ALA A 13 15.54 2.45 -20.62
C ALA A 13 16.15 3.86 -20.48
N PHE A 14 15.50 4.87 -21.10
CA PHE A 14 15.89 6.27 -20.95
C PHE A 14 15.60 6.79 -19.54
N VAL A 15 14.38 6.52 -19.02
CA VAL A 15 13.97 6.89 -17.67
C VAL A 15 14.85 6.22 -16.61
N GLN A 16 15.16 4.94 -16.80
CA GLN A 16 16.08 4.20 -15.93
C GLN A 16 17.47 4.84 -15.91
N ARG A 17 18.07 5.08 -17.09
CA ARG A 17 19.41 5.69 -17.19
C ARG A 17 19.42 7.12 -16.64
N TRP A 18 18.35 7.89 -16.84
CA TRP A 18 18.19 9.22 -16.25
C TRP A 18 18.10 9.15 -14.73
N SER A 19 17.32 8.21 -14.18
CA SER A 19 17.20 7.99 -12.73
C SER A 19 18.54 7.57 -12.10
N GLU A 20 19.25 6.62 -12.70
CA GLU A 20 20.57 6.17 -12.27
C GLU A 20 21.59 7.33 -12.25
N ASN A 21 21.66 8.10 -13.34
CA ASN A 21 22.55 9.26 -13.42
C ASN A 21 22.17 10.36 -12.42
N ALA A 22 20.87 10.62 -12.23
CA ALA A 22 20.40 11.61 -11.28
C ALA A 22 20.72 11.21 -9.84
N GLN A 23 20.60 9.93 -9.48
CA GLN A 23 21.01 9.42 -8.17
C GLN A 23 22.53 9.50 -7.97
N LEU A 24 23.33 9.23 -9.01
CA LEU A 24 24.79 9.35 -8.95
C LEU A 24 25.24 10.81 -8.78
N GLU A 25 24.60 11.75 -9.47
CA GLU A 25 24.93 13.18 -9.42
C GLU A 25 24.43 13.85 -8.14
N LYS A 26 23.19 13.53 -7.73
CA LYS A 26 22.50 14.25 -6.65
C LYS A 26 22.53 13.50 -5.32
N GLY A 27 23.01 12.26 -5.31
CA GLY A 27 22.90 11.35 -4.17
C GLY A 27 21.48 10.82 -3.99
N ASP A 28 21.27 10.06 -2.92
CA ASP A 28 19.92 9.73 -2.48
C ASP A 28 19.27 10.91 -1.72
N SER A 29 17.97 10.81 -1.48
CA SER A 29 17.24 11.83 -0.70
C SER A 29 17.46 11.70 0.82
N LEU A 30 18.38 10.83 1.24
CA LEU A 30 18.66 10.61 2.65
C LEU A 30 19.69 11.61 3.16
N THR A 31 19.67 11.89 4.46
CA THR A 31 20.73 12.71 5.06
C THR A 31 22.07 12.00 4.92
N LYS A 32 23.16 12.74 4.72
CA LYS A 32 24.53 12.21 4.48
C LYS A 32 25.05 11.19 5.51
N GLU A 33 24.37 11.06 6.65
CA GLU A 33 24.70 10.16 7.76
C GLU A 33 23.65 9.07 7.99
N CYS A 34 22.58 9.04 7.18
CA CYS A 34 21.53 8.04 7.28
C CYS A 34 22.06 6.70 6.78
N LYS A 35 22.20 5.76 7.71
CA LYS A 35 22.40 4.35 7.36
C LYS A 35 21.02 3.70 7.30
N SER A 36 20.67 3.15 6.13
CA SER A 36 19.51 2.27 6.01
C SER A 36 19.79 1.00 6.80
N GLU A 37 19.04 0.80 7.88
CA GLU A 37 19.10 -0.42 8.70
C GLU A 37 17.97 -1.35 8.24
N LEU A 38 18.35 -2.44 7.58
CA LEU A 38 17.45 -3.57 7.37
C LEU A 38 17.38 -4.38 8.68
N TRP A 39 16.18 -4.83 9.02
CA TRP A 39 15.90 -5.40 10.34
C TRP A 39 16.18 -6.90 10.34
N ASP A 40 16.96 -7.39 11.30
CA ASP A 40 17.28 -8.83 11.42
C ASP A 40 16.02 -9.70 11.65
N PHE A 41 15.04 -9.16 12.39
CA PHE A 41 13.74 -9.81 12.62
C PHE A 41 12.66 -8.77 12.85
N THR A 42 11.52 -8.90 12.18
CA THR A 42 10.34 -8.06 12.40
C THR A 42 9.22 -8.90 13.01
N ARG A 43 8.80 -8.56 14.23
CA ARG A 43 7.57 -9.12 14.81
C ARG A 43 6.38 -8.54 14.06
N ILE A 44 5.68 -9.40 13.34
CA ILE A 44 4.60 -9.01 12.44
C ILE A 44 3.29 -9.51 13.04
N ASN A 45 2.38 -8.58 13.31
CA ASN A 45 1.00 -8.90 13.63
C ASN A 45 0.16 -8.54 12.41
N VAL A 46 -0.16 -9.54 11.59
CA VAL A 46 -1.00 -9.33 10.41
C VAL A 46 -2.44 -9.17 10.85
N VAL A 47 -2.94 -7.94 10.73
CA VAL A 47 -4.34 -7.61 10.99
C VAL A 47 -5.15 -7.94 9.73
N GLN A 48 -6.22 -8.72 9.88
CA GLN A 48 -7.18 -9.00 8.82
C GLN A 48 -8.60 -8.81 9.34
N ASN A 49 -9.39 -8.01 8.62
CA ASN A 49 -10.81 -7.85 8.90
C ASN A 49 -11.60 -9.05 8.39
N ASP A 50 -12.68 -9.37 9.10
CA ASP A 50 -13.76 -10.15 8.51
C ASP A 50 -14.46 -9.25 7.46
N LEU A 51 -14.50 -9.73 6.22
CA LEU A 51 -15.05 -9.00 5.09
C LEU A 51 -16.50 -9.38 4.80
N GLN A 52 -17.12 -10.27 5.57
CA GLN A 52 -18.45 -10.82 5.30
C GLN A 52 -19.51 -9.71 5.13
N GLU A 53 -19.58 -8.76 6.07
CA GLU A 53 -20.54 -7.63 5.98
C GLU A 53 -20.31 -6.77 4.72
N LEU A 54 -19.06 -6.61 4.32
CA LEU A 54 -18.70 -5.77 3.17
C LEU A 54 -18.98 -6.49 1.85
N LYS A 55 -18.77 -7.81 1.80
CA LYS A 55 -19.20 -8.67 0.69
C LYS A 55 -20.71 -8.71 0.55
N GLU A 56 -21.43 -8.80 1.67
CA GLU A 56 -22.89 -8.75 1.68
C GLU A 56 -23.38 -7.43 1.09
N LEU A 57 -22.87 -6.28 1.56
CA LEU A 57 -23.22 -4.98 0.99
C LEU A 57 -22.98 -4.92 -0.53
N TRP A 58 -21.80 -5.35 -0.98
CA TRP A 58 -21.47 -5.39 -2.42
C TRP A 58 -22.40 -6.30 -3.22
N SER A 59 -22.78 -7.46 -2.67
CA SER A 59 -23.65 -8.42 -3.35
C SER A 59 -25.07 -7.89 -3.57
N HIS A 60 -25.59 -7.06 -2.65
CA HIS A 60 -26.93 -6.49 -2.72
C HIS A 60 -27.05 -5.30 -3.68
N TRP A 61 -25.94 -4.77 -4.19
CA TRP A 61 -25.97 -3.64 -5.13
C TRP A 61 -26.35 -4.12 -6.53
N ASP A 62 -27.22 -3.36 -7.19
CA ASP A 62 -27.58 -3.60 -8.57
C ASP A 62 -26.41 -3.29 -9.54
N ASP A 63 -26.58 -3.69 -10.80
CA ASP A 63 -25.54 -3.55 -11.81
C ASP A 63 -25.23 -2.08 -12.12
N GLU A 64 -26.21 -1.16 -12.03
CA GLU A 64 -25.99 0.26 -12.31
C GLU A 64 -25.06 0.89 -11.26
N ILE A 65 -25.27 0.58 -9.98
CA ILE A 65 -24.41 1.06 -8.90
C ILE A 65 -23.03 0.39 -8.98
N LYS A 66 -22.96 -0.90 -9.32
CA LYS A 66 -21.68 -1.59 -9.54
C LYS A 66 -20.88 -0.94 -10.68
N GLN A 67 -21.54 -0.58 -11.78
CA GLN A 67 -20.90 0.17 -12.87
C GLN A 67 -20.37 1.54 -12.41
N LEU A 68 -21.08 2.22 -11.51
CA LEU A 68 -20.59 3.48 -10.95
C LEU A 68 -19.28 3.30 -10.16
N ILE A 69 -19.11 2.18 -9.43
CA ILE A 69 -17.83 1.85 -8.80
C ILE A 69 -16.75 1.59 -9.85
N TYR A 70 -17.01 0.74 -10.84
CA TYR A 70 -16.00 0.43 -11.86
C TYR A 70 -15.56 1.68 -12.62
N CYS A 71 -16.47 2.61 -12.88
CA CYS A 71 -16.13 3.88 -13.53
C CYS A 71 -15.29 4.81 -12.64
N ASN A 72 -15.54 4.80 -11.32
CA ASN A 72 -14.93 5.75 -10.40
C ASN A 72 -13.64 5.24 -9.74
N TYR A 73 -13.56 3.94 -9.50
CA TYR A 73 -12.53 3.28 -8.69
C TYR A 73 -11.94 2.05 -9.38
N GLY A 74 -12.43 1.70 -10.57
CA GLY A 74 -11.95 0.56 -11.33
C GLY A 74 -12.28 -0.77 -10.66
N ASP A 75 -11.37 -1.72 -10.79
CA ASP A 75 -11.49 -3.12 -10.39
C ASP A 75 -11.28 -3.34 -8.87
N ILE A 76 -11.39 -2.29 -8.05
CA ILE A 76 -11.23 -2.37 -6.60
C ILE A 76 -12.14 -3.40 -5.90
N PRO A 77 -13.38 -3.69 -6.35
CA PRO A 77 -14.24 -4.68 -5.68
C PRO A 77 -13.70 -6.11 -5.72
N TYR A 78 -12.85 -6.46 -6.70
CA TYR A 78 -12.26 -7.79 -6.76
C TYR A 78 -11.34 -8.09 -5.56
N LEU A 79 -10.85 -7.05 -4.88
CA LEU A 79 -10.05 -7.20 -3.66
C LEU A 79 -10.81 -7.86 -2.51
N LEU A 80 -12.15 -7.85 -2.55
CA LEU A 80 -12.97 -8.56 -1.55
C LEU A 80 -12.75 -10.06 -1.59
N ASP A 81 -12.38 -10.60 -2.74
CA ASP A 81 -12.18 -12.03 -2.95
C ASP A 81 -10.71 -12.43 -2.97
N VAL A 82 -9.79 -11.47 -2.96
CA VAL A 82 -8.35 -11.72 -2.87
C VAL A 82 -8.00 -12.18 -1.45
N LYS A 83 -7.46 -13.39 -1.35
CA LYS A 83 -6.89 -13.87 -0.10
C LYS A 83 -5.53 -13.22 0.13
N VAL A 84 -5.42 -12.50 1.23
CA VAL A 84 -4.15 -11.92 1.70
C VAL A 84 -3.32 -13.04 2.33
N ASP A 85 -2.26 -13.46 1.65
CA ASP A 85 -1.31 -14.46 2.13
C ASP A 85 -0.41 -13.87 3.23
N ARG A 86 -0.64 -14.27 4.48
CA ARG A 86 0.11 -13.73 5.63
C ARG A 86 1.59 -14.12 5.60
N TYR A 87 1.91 -15.27 5.03
CA TYR A 87 3.28 -15.78 4.92
C TYR A 87 4.08 -14.99 3.90
N PHE A 88 3.48 -14.72 2.74
CA PHE A 88 4.07 -13.85 1.72
C PHE A 88 4.37 -12.46 2.30
N PHE A 89 3.41 -11.85 2.99
CA PHE A 89 3.61 -10.55 3.63
C PHE A 89 4.73 -10.56 4.67
N ARG A 90 4.80 -11.62 5.48
CA ARG A 90 5.86 -11.80 6.48
C ARG A 90 7.23 -11.91 5.82
N ALA A 91 7.35 -12.64 4.71
CA ALA A 91 8.58 -12.75 3.95
C ALA A 91 8.98 -11.40 3.33
N MET A 92 8.03 -10.71 2.68
CA MET A 92 8.27 -9.42 2.02
C MET A 92 8.68 -8.32 3.02
N ALA A 93 8.15 -8.35 4.24
CA ALA A 93 8.51 -7.38 5.28
C ALA A 93 9.98 -7.43 5.71
N GLN A 94 10.69 -8.54 5.52
CA GLN A 94 12.13 -8.61 5.78
C GLN A 94 12.94 -7.73 4.82
N PHE A 95 12.40 -7.51 3.62
CA PHE A 95 13.02 -6.68 2.59
C PHE A 95 12.52 -5.24 2.64
N TRP A 96 11.62 -4.89 3.57
CA TRP A 96 11.08 -3.54 3.67
C TRP A 96 12.15 -2.55 4.13
N ASN A 97 12.42 -1.56 3.27
CA ASN A 97 13.34 -0.48 3.57
C ASN A 97 12.57 0.81 3.85
N SER A 98 12.36 1.11 5.13
CA SER A 98 11.59 2.28 5.54
C SER A 98 12.19 3.61 5.10
N ALA A 99 13.52 3.67 4.91
CA ALA A 99 14.22 4.89 4.51
C ALA A 99 13.85 5.28 3.07
N TYR A 100 13.77 4.30 2.18
CA TYR A 100 13.43 4.50 0.77
C TYR A 100 11.95 4.22 0.45
N SER A 101 11.20 3.68 1.40
CA SER A 101 9.78 3.29 1.20
C SER A 101 9.59 2.29 0.05
N CYS A 102 10.51 1.33 -0.07
CA CYS A 102 10.53 0.29 -1.08
C CYS A 102 11.01 -1.05 -0.51
N LEU A 103 10.96 -2.10 -1.32
CA LEU A 103 11.51 -3.41 -1.01
C LEU A 103 12.92 -3.53 -1.56
N THR A 104 13.93 -3.69 -0.71
CA THR A 104 15.33 -3.78 -1.13
C THR A 104 15.80 -5.23 -1.15
N PHE A 105 16.15 -5.71 -2.35
CA PHE A 105 16.75 -7.03 -2.59
C PHE A 105 18.22 -6.86 -3.01
N GLY A 106 19.11 -6.79 -2.01
CA GLY A 106 20.54 -6.59 -2.25
C GLY A 106 20.82 -5.20 -2.84
N ARG A 107 20.99 -5.11 -4.16
CA ARG A 107 21.25 -3.85 -4.89
C ARG A 107 20.06 -3.39 -5.75
N VAL A 108 18.92 -4.07 -5.65
CA VAL A 108 17.72 -3.78 -6.44
C VAL A 108 16.63 -3.32 -5.49
N ASP A 109 16.05 -2.16 -5.78
CA ASP A 109 14.87 -1.66 -5.10
C ASP A 109 13.62 -1.94 -5.95
N LEU A 110 12.62 -2.53 -5.31
CA LEU A 110 11.32 -2.81 -5.89
C LEU A 110 10.28 -1.93 -5.23
N ALA A 111 9.67 -1.06 -6.02
CA ALA A 111 8.44 -0.36 -5.68
C ALA A 111 7.52 -0.46 -6.90
N PRO A 112 6.22 -0.69 -6.71
CA PRO A 112 5.30 -0.70 -7.84
C PRO A 112 5.36 0.63 -8.60
N THR A 113 5.11 0.67 -9.90
CA THR A 113 5.02 1.93 -10.65
C THR A 113 3.58 2.44 -10.75
N VAL A 114 3.42 3.69 -11.19
CA VAL A 114 2.07 4.29 -11.35
C VAL A 114 1.29 3.49 -12.38
N GLU A 115 1.97 3.06 -13.45
CA GLU A 115 1.45 2.26 -14.53
C GLU A 115 1.01 0.89 -14.03
N GLU A 116 1.80 0.25 -13.16
CA GLU A 116 1.45 -1.03 -12.56
C GLU A 116 0.19 -0.93 -11.69
N TYR A 117 0.09 0.10 -10.84
CA TYR A 117 -1.14 0.36 -10.07
C TYR A 117 -2.35 0.68 -10.96
N THR A 118 -2.13 1.48 -12.01
CA THR A 118 -3.18 1.86 -12.96
C THR A 118 -3.68 0.65 -13.74
N ALA A 119 -2.78 -0.22 -14.19
CA ALA A 119 -3.13 -1.46 -14.88
C ALA A 119 -3.84 -2.45 -13.94
N PHE A 120 -3.36 -2.57 -12.70
CA PHE A 120 -3.93 -3.48 -11.71
C PHE A 120 -5.35 -3.08 -11.31
N LEU A 121 -5.57 -1.81 -10.98
CA LEU A 121 -6.89 -1.33 -10.56
C LEU A 121 -7.78 -0.90 -11.71
N ARG A 122 -7.26 -0.75 -12.95
CA ARG A 122 -7.98 -0.16 -14.10
C ARG A 122 -8.68 1.16 -13.76
N CYS A 123 -8.08 1.96 -12.88
CA CYS A 123 -8.64 3.22 -12.43
C CYS A 123 -8.15 4.36 -13.33
N LEU A 124 -9.07 5.02 -14.04
CA LEU A 124 -8.75 6.07 -15.03
C LEU A 124 -8.60 7.49 -14.43
N ARG A 125 -8.71 7.65 -13.11
CA ARG A 125 -8.77 8.97 -12.45
C ARG A 125 -7.41 9.62 -12.17
N PHE A 126 -6.30 8.97 -12.54
CA PHE A 126 -4.97 9.56 -12.31
C PHE A 126 -4.70 10.70 -13.30
N GLN A 127 -4.60 11.93 -12.81
CA GLN A 127 -4.12 13.05 -13.63
C GLN A 127 -2.60 13.06 -13.55
N VAL A 128 -1.93 12.64 -14.63
CA VAL A 128 -0.46 12.52 -14.73
C VAL A 128 0.25 13.79 -14.25
N ASP A 129 -0.32 14.96 -14.56
CA ASP A 129 0.24 16.28 -14.25
C ASP A 129 0.16 16.65 -12.76
N LYS A 130 -0.67 15.96 -11.97
CA LYS A 130 -0.87 16.22 -10.53
C LYS A 130 -0.28 15.15 -9.62
N ILE A 131 0.30 14.09 -10.19
CA ILE A 131 0.83 12.91 -9.49
C ILE A 131 1.91 13.26 -8.47
N TYR A 132 2.76 14.25 -8.77
CA TYR A 132 3.88 14.63 -7.91
C TYR A 132 3.67 15.98 -7.20
N SER A 133 2.44 16.50 -7.21
CA SER A 133 2.13 17.79 -6.60
C SER A 133 1.99 17.65 -5.08
N ARG A 134 2.89 18.28 -4.33
CA ARG A 134 2.79 18.39 -2.86
C ARG A 134 1.74 19.44 -2.53
N ALA A 135 0.65 19.04 -1.89
CA ALA A 135 -0.36 19.98 -1.42
C ALA A 135 0.23 20.92 -0.37
N VAL A 136 0.02 22.23 -0.55
CA VAL A 136 0.50 23.29 0.37
C VAL A 136 -0.38 23.36 1.63
N ASN A 137 -1.64 22.93 1.53
CA ASN A 137 -2.60 22.89 2.65
C ASN A 137 -3.30 21.52 2.67
N THR A 138 -2.89 20.64 3.59
CA THR A 138 -3.56 19.35 3.78
C THR A 138 -4.80 19.55 4.67
N PRO A 139 -6.02 19.23 4.21
CA PRO A 139 -7.22 19.33 5.05
C PRO A 139 -7.08 18.50 6.33
N THR A 140 -7.78 18.87 7.41
CA THR A 140 -7.84 18.04 8.62
C THR A 140 -8.58 16.73 8.35
N PHE A 141 -8.33 15.69 9.15
CA PHE A 141 -9.05 14.40 9.03
C PHE A 141 -10.58 14.57 8.96
N VAL A 142 -11.12 15.42 9.84
CA VAL A 142 -12.54 15.74 9.90
C VAL A 142 -13.02 16.33 8.57
N LYS A 143 -12.31 17.33 8.03
CA LYS A 143 -12.68 17.96 6.77
C LYS A 143 -12.63 17.00 5.58
N ARG A 144 -11.68 16.06 5.55
CA ARG A 144 -11.62 15.01 4.51
C ARG A 144 -12.82 14.08 4.61
N LEU A 145 -13.15 13.61 5.81
CA LEU A 145 -14.31 12.76 6.01
C LEU A 145 -15.60 13.50 5.62
N MET A 146 -15.75 14.79 5.92
CA MET A 146 -16.88 15.58 5.43
C MET A 146 -16.95 15.60 3.91
N ASN A 147 -15.82 15.84 3.22
CA ASN A 147 -15.78 15.83 1.76
C ASN A 147 -16.18 14.47 1.17
N ILE A 148 -15.66 13.38 1.74
CA ILE A 148 -15.92 12.02 1.26
C ILE A 148 -17.38 11.62 1.54
N THR A 149 -17.82 11.77 2.79
CA THR A 149 -19.12 11.30 3.27
C THR A 149 -20.28 12.21 2.92
N GLY A 150 -20.04 13.51 2.73
CA GLY A 150 -21.09 14.53 2.61
C GLY A 150 -21.73 14.93 3.94
N MET A 151 -21.22 14.45 5.08
CA MET A 151 -21.78 14.71 6.41
C MET A 151 -21.27 16.01 7.02
N SER A 152 -21.99 16.50 8.05
CA SER A 152 -21.60 17.69 8.79
C SER A 152 -20.37 17.44 9.68
N GLU A 153 -19.67 18.52 10.02
CA GLU A 153 -18.50 18.47 10.91
C GLU A 153 -18.83 17.81 12.26
N GLN A 154 -19.95 18.24 12.87
CA GLN A 154 -20.44 17.72 14.16
C GLN A 154 -20.66 16.21 14.13
N TRP A 155 -21.19 15.69 13.02
CA TRP A 155 -21.42 14.26 12.84
C TRP A 155 -20.11 13.51 12.74
N VAL A 156 -19.13 14.05 11.98
CA VAL A 156 -17.82 13.42 11.82
C VAL A 156 -17.04 13.44 13.13
N GLU A 157 -17.01 14.57 13.83
CA GLU A 157 -16.32 14.72 15.12
C GLU A 157 -16.87 13.78 16.19
N ALA A 158 -18.19 13.56 16.21
CA ALA A 158 -18.81 12.65 17.17
C ALA A 158 -18.33 11.19 17.01
N TRP A 159 -17.85 10.81 15.82
CA TRP A 159 -17.59 9.41 15.46
C TRP A 159 -16.11 9.11 15.20
N VAL A 160 -15.29 10.15 15.05
CA VAL A 160 -13.84 10.01 15.02
C VAL A 160 -13.34 9.62 16.41
N GLN A 161 -12.60 8.51 16.47
CA GLN A 161 -12.06 7.96 17.70
C GLN A 161 -10.53 7.90 17.64
N GLN A 162 -9.88 8.04 18.79
CA GLN A 162 -8.46 7.74 18.91
C GLN A 162 -8.29 6.21 19.04
N LYS A 163 -7.58 5.58 18.12
CA LYS A 163 -7.25 4.15 18.20
C LYS A 163 -5.75 3.95 18.01
N GLY A 164 -5.09 3.62 19.11
CA GLY A 164 -3.64 3.56 19.18
C GLY A 164 -2.98 4.91 18.87
N SER A 165 -2.05 4.96 17.92
CA SER A 165 -1.30 6.19 17.57
C SER A 165 -2.06 7.20 16.69
N GLY A 166 -3.23 6.85 16.15
CA GLY A 166 -3.95 7.71 15.19
C GLY A 166 -5.44 7.84 15.42
N LYS A 167 -6.05 8.78 14.70
CA LYS A 167 -7.51 8.93 14.62
C LYS A 167 -8.08 7.96 13.58
N CYS A 168 -9.27 7.45 13.86
CA CYS A 168 -9.95 6.48 13.01
C CYS A 168 -11.46 6.70 13.02
N ILE A 169 -12.14 6.20 11.99
CA ILE A 169 -13.60 6.07 11.95
C ILE A 169 -13.98 4.58 12.00
N PRO A 170 -14.92 4.17 12.88
CA PRO A 170 -15.37 2.78 12.94
C PRO A 170 -16.13 2.35 11.68
N TRP A 171 -16.02 1.06 11.33
CA TRP A 171 -16.70 0.46 10.18
C TRP A 171 -18.21 0.51 10.32
N GLU A 172 -18.76 0.33 11.52
CA GLU A 172 -20.20 0.34 11.78
C GLU A 172 -20.83 1.65 11.29
N ASN A 173 -20.16 2.75 11.59
CA ASN A 173 -20.57 4.10 11.20
C ASN A 173 -20.53 4.29 9.68
N LEU A 174 -19.51 3.76 9.01
CA LEU A 174 -19.41 3.80 7.54
C LEU A 174 -20.46 2.90 6.89
N ARG A 175 -20.69 1.71 7.43
CA ARG A 175 -21.69 0.74 6.98
C ARG A 175 -23.10 1.34 7.06
N ASP A 176 -23.46 1.93 8.19
CA ASP A 176 -24.75 2.56 8.39
C ASP A 176 -24.95 3.72 7.40
N LEU A 177 -23.88 4.48 7.11
CA LEU A 177 -23.89 5.53 6.10
C LEU A 177 -24.11 4.99 4.68
N ILE A 178 -23.42 3.90 4.31
CA ILE A 178 -23.60 3.23 3.01
C ILE A 178 -25.06 2.83 2.79
N GLN A 179 -25.75 2.40 3.84
CA GLN A 179 -27.15 1.95 3.76
C GLN A 179 -28.15 3.12 3.73
N THR A 180 -27.86 4.21 4.44
CA THR A 180 -28.86 5.26 4.73
C THR A 180 -28.66 6.57 3.96
N HIS A 181 -27.47 6.85 3.42
CA HIS A 181 -27.17 8.16 2.83
C HIS A 181 -28.07 8.49 1.62
N PRO A 182 -28.65 9.69 1.47
CA PRO A 182 -29.57 9.97 0.37
C PRO A 182 -28.88 10.04 -1.01
N ASP A 183 -27.62 10.47 -1.05
CA ASP A 183 -26.81 10.53 -2.29
C ASP A 183 -26.11 9.18 -2.56
N MET A 184 -26.42 8.56 -3.69
CA MET A 184 -25.82 7.31 -4.13
C MET A 184 -24.32 7.44 -4.40
N LYS A 185 -23.85 8.58 -4.91
CA LYS A 185 -22.42 8.81 -5.13
C LYS A 185 -21.65 8.75 -3.82
N LYS A 186 -22.20 9.33 -2.75
CA LYS A 186 -21.59 9.26 -1.42
C LYS A 186 -21.57 7.85 -0.85
N ARG A 187 -22.61 7.04 -1.08
CA ARG A 187 -22.59 5.61 -0.71
C ARG A 187 -21.44 4.88 -1.40
N VAL A 188 -21.27 5.12 -2.70
CA VAL A 188 -20.17 4.56 -3.52
C VAL A 188 -18.80 5.01 -3.01
N ASP A 189 -18.61 6.31 -2.74
CA ASP A 189 -17.37 6.86 -2.22
C ASP A 189 -17.02 6.24 -0.84
N VAL A 190 -18.02 6.07 0.03
CA VAL A 190 -17.84 5.49 1.37
C VAL A 190 -17.56 3.98 1.31
N LEU A 191 -18.20 3.24 0.40
CA LEU A 191 -17.88 1.83 0.19
C LEU A 191 -16.44 1.67 -0.30
N ALA A 192 -16.01 2.48 -1.29
CA ALA A 192 -14.65 2.45 -1.78
C ALA A 192 -13.62 2.81 -0.68
N LEU A 193 -13.87 3.85 0.12
CA LEU A 193 -13.05 4.19 1.29
C LEU A 193 -12.94 2.99 2.25
N SER A 194 -14.03 2.25 2.43
CA SER A 194 -14.06 1.08 3.32
C SER A 194 -13.26 -0.08 2.76
N ILE A 195 -13.27 -0.32 1.44
CA ILE A 195 -12.39 -1.32 0.81
C ILE A 195 -10.92 -0.91 1.00
N TYR A 196 -10.60 0.36 0.78
CA TYR A 196 -9.26 0.88 1.03
C TYR A 196 -8.81 0.67 2.48
N GLY A 197 -9.64 1.03 3.46
CA GLY A 197 -9.23 0.97 4.87
C GLY A 197 -9.31 -0.41 5.51
N LEU A 198 -10.23 -1.26 5.07
CA LEU A 198 -10.46 -2.57 5.70
C LEU A 198 -9.77 -3.72 5.00
N VAL A 199 -9.46 -3.58 3.70
CA VAL A 199 -8.81 -4.63 2.90
C VAL A 199 -7.36 -4.26 2.59
N ILE A 200 -7.15 -3.09 1.98
CA ILE A 200 -5.81 -2.70 1.51
C ILE A 200 -4.97 -2.20 2.68
N PHE A 201 -5.53 -1.38 3.55
CA PHE A 201 -4.79 -0.67 4.59
C PHE A 201 -5.35 -0.91 6.00
N PRO A 202 -5.49 -2.18 6.47
CA PRO A 202 -6.17 -2.53 7.72
C PRO A 202 -5.32 -2.25 8.97
N LYS A 203 -5.09 -0.97 9.28
CA LYS A 203 -4.29 -0.54 10.44
C LYS A 203 -4.89 -0.95 11.78
N ALA A 204 -6.22 -0.95 11.88
CA ALA A 204 -6.94 -1.38 13.06
C ALA A 204 -8.22 -2.13 12.65
N LEU A 205 -8.51 -3.23 13.35
CA LEU A 205 -9.71 -4.02 13.07
C LEU A 205 -10.96 -3.15 13.14
N ARG A 206 -11.79 -3.31 12.10
CA ARG A 206 -13.08 -2.66 11.86
C ARG A 206 -13.00 -1.14 11.83
N HIS A 207 -11.85 -0.56 11.48
CA HIS A 207 -11.64 0.89 11.51
C HIS A 207 -10.87 1.35 10.27
N VAL A 208 -11.22 2.54 9.77
CA VAL A 208 -10.46 3.23 8.72
C VAL A 208 -9.70 4.38 9.36
N ASP A 209 -8.38 4.41 9.18
CA ASP A 209 -7.53 5.42 9.81
C ASP A 209 -7.32 6.68 8.95
N GLU A 210 -6.84 7.73 9.60
CA GLU A 210 -6.61 9.04 8.99
C GLU A 210 -5.71 9.00 7.74
N ALA A 211 -4.69 8.13 7.71
CA ALA A 211 -3.79 8.03 6.56
C ALA A 211 -4.51 7.52 5.31
N VAL A 212 -5.44 6.57 5.49
CA VAL A 212 -6.27 6.04 4.41
C VAL A 212 -7.24 7.09 3.89
N ALA A 213 -7.88 7.85 4.78
CA ALA A 213 -8.74 8.95 4.37
C ALA A 213 -7.97 10.07 3.65
N ASP A 214 -6.72 10.37 4.06
CA ASP A 214 -5.83 11.29 3.33
C ASP A 214 -5.59 10.80 1.91
N LEU A 215 -5.20 9.54 1.78
CA LEU A 215 -4.96 8.89 0.51
C LEU A 215 -6.20 8.97 -0.39
N PHE A 216 -7.35 8.56 0.14
CA PHE A 216 -8.58 8.51 -0.62
C PHE A 216 -9.05 9.89 -1.10
N ASP A 217 -9.00 10.91 -0.24
CA ASP A 217 -9.36 12.29 -0.59
C ASP A 217 -8.46 12.83 -1.71
N ARG A 218 -7.14 12.56 -1.65
CA ARG A 218 -6.19 12.94 -2.70
C ARG A 218 -6.46 12.22 -4.01
N LEU A 219 -6.74 10.91 -3.97
CA LEU A 219 -7.13 10.14 -5.15
C LEU A 219 -8.40 10.70 -5.80
N GLY A 220 -9.39 11.10 -5.00
CA GLY A 220 -10.62 11.74 -5.45
C GLY A 220 -10.39 13.08 -6.19
N GLU A 221 -9.35 13.82 -5.81
CA GLU A 221 -8.91 15.05 -6.50
C GLU A 221 -8.05 14.79 -7.75
N GLY A 222 -7.85 13.53 -8.14
CA GLY A 222 -6.95 13.13 -9.22
C GLY A 222 -5.47 13.27 -8.87
N ARG A 223 -5.15 13.47 -7.57
CA ARG A 223 -3.77 13.50 -7.06
C ARG A 223 -3.37 12.09 -6.69
N PHE A 224 -2.45 11.52 -7.44
CA PHE A 224 -1.84 10.26 -7.06
C PHE A 224 -0.92 10.46 -5.87
N ILE A 225 -0.98 9.55 -4.89
CA ILE A 225 0.07 9.41 -3.90
C ILE A 225 1.08 8.45 -4.49
N GLY A 226 2.33 8.89 -4.67
CA GLY A 226 3.40 8.10 -5.30
C GLY A 226 3.44 6.65 -4.78
N CYS A 227 3.86 5.73 -5.64
CA CYS A 227 3.72 4.30 -5.34
C CYS A 227 4.53 3.86 -4.13
N ALA A 228 5.68 4.49 -3.89
CA ALA A 228 6.45 4.28 -2.67
C ALA A 228 5.66 4.67 -1.41
N GLN A 229 4.89 5.75 -1.47
CA GLN A 229 4.02 6.15 -0.36
C GLN A 229 2.81 5.22 -0.22
N LEU A 230 2.21 4.73 -1.31
CA LEU A 230 1.17 3.70 -1.24
C LEU A 230 1.71 2.43 -0.59
N LEU A 231 2.88 1.97 -1.02
CA LEU A 231 3.55 0.80 -0.47
C LEU A 231 3.89 1.02 1.02
N LEU A 232 4.39 2.20 1.38
CA LEU A 232 4.64 2.59 2.78
C LEU A 232 3.37 2.52 3.64
N ILE A 233 2.26 3.10 3.17
CA ILE A 233 0.97 3.03 3.88
C ILE A 233 0.53 1.57 3.99
N TRP A 234 0.72 0.76 2.94
CA TRP A 234 0.38 -0.66 2.92
C TRP A 234 1.14 -1.45 3.97
N PHE A 235 2.47 -1.33 3.97
CA PHE A 235 3.33 -1.95 4.97
C PHE A 235 2.94 -1.49 6.38
N HIS A 236 2.81 -0.19 6.64
CA HIS A 236 2.47 0.29 7.97
C HIS A 236 1.07 -0.12 8.45
N SER A 237 0.10 -0.23 7.54
CA SER A 237 -1.23 -0.67 7.89
C SER A 237 -1.30 -2.15 8.25
N HIS A 238 -0.54 -3.02 7.57
CA HIS A 238 -0.49 -4.44 7.94
C HIS A 238 0.41 -4.73 9.13
N PHE A 239 1.37 -3.85 9.45
CA PHE A 239 2.39 -4.07 10.48
C PHE A 239 2.30 -3.01 11.59
N TRP A 240 1.25 -3.11 12.41
CA TRP A 240 0.94 -2.17 13.51
C TRP A 240 2.05 -2.04 14.57
N ARG A 241 2.91 -3.06 14.72
CA ARG A 241 3.87 -3.14 15.82
C ARG A 241 5.18 -3.75 15.35
N VAL A 242 6.02 -2.95 14.70
CA VAL A 242 7.45 -3.26 14.63
C VAL A 242 8.01 -3.01 16.04
N GLU A 243 8.07 -4.06 16.87
CA GLU A 243 8.88 -3.98 18.08
C GLU A 243 10.33 -3.76 17.66
N LYS A 244 10.85 -2.57 17.97
CA LYS A 244 12.29 -2.31 18.04
C LYS A 244 12.89 -3.25 19.08
N ALA A 245 13.31 -4.43 18.65
CA ALA A 245 14.37 -5.13 19.33
C ALA A 245 15.67 -4.40 18.99
N SER A 246 16.17 -3.64 19.96
CA SER A 246 17.36 -2.82 19.85
C SER A 246 18.62 -3.67 19.62
N TYR A 247 19.44 -3.22 18.67
CA TYR A 247 20.90 -3.36 18.54
C TYR A 247 21.55 -4.71 18.89
N ARG A 248 22.18 -5.33 17.89
CA ARG A 248 23.55 -5.83 18.12
C ARG A 248 24.53 -4.75 17.69
N PRO A 249 25.40 -4.26 18.60
CA PRO A 249 26.58 -3.51 18.19
C PRO A 249 27.36 -4.33 17.17
N PHE A 250 27.87 -3.68 16.13
CA PHE A 250 28.90 -4.25 15.28
C PHE A 250 30.10 -4.59 16.18
N PHE A 251 30.22 -5.84 16.63
CA PHE A 251 31.45 -6.36 17.22
C PHE A 251 32.35 -6.78 16.06
N GLY A 252 33.65 -6.48 16.14
CA GLY A 252 34.63 -6.77 15.07
C GLY A 252 34.71 -8.25 14.65
N ASP A 253 34.10 -9.13 15.43
CA ASP A 253 34.11 -10.57 15.23
C ASP A 253 32.85 -11.08 14.51
N TYR A 254 31.81 -10.24 14.33
CA TYR A 254 30.58 -10.59 13.62
C TYR A 254 30.66 -10.16 12.16
N SER A 255 30.53 -11.14 11.26
CA SER A 255 30.53 -10.92 9.81
C SER A 255 29.29 -11.58 9.20
N PRO A 256 28.29 -10.79 8.79
CA PRO A 256 27.14 -11.30 8.03
C PRO A 256 27.56 -12.01 6.74
N LEU A 257 28.73 -11.64 6.17
CA LEU A 257 29.32 -12.34 5.04
C LEU A 257 29.83 -13.75 5.41
N LYS A 258 30.38 -13.97 6.62
CA LYS A 258 30.72 -15.33 7.08
C LYS A 258 29.48 -16.20 7.27
N GLU A 259 28.40 -15.63 7.78
CA GLU A 259 27.12 -16.33 8.01
C GLU A 259 26.44 -16.70 6.67
N ILE A 260 26.44 -15.76 5.71
CA ILE A 260 25.97 -15.96 4.32
C ILE A 260 26.87 -16.94 3.53
N VAL A 261 28.16 -17.04 3.85
CA VAL A 261 29.08 -18.03 3.24
C VAL A 261 28.90 -19.42 3.86
N THR A 262 28.47 -19.51 5.13
CA THR A 262 28.17 -20.81 5.79
C THR A 262 26.79 -21.36 5.43
N ILE A 263 25.82 -20.51 5.12
CA ILE A 263 24.60 -20.93 4.43
C ILE A 263 25.02 -21.21 3.00
N SER A 264 25.01 -22.48 2.57
CA SER A 264 25.43 -22.84 1.22
C SER A 264 24.51 -22.16 0.19
N ARG A 265 24.90 -20.96 -0.27
CA ARG A 265 24.31 -20.33 -1.43
C ARG A 265 24.67 -21.20 -2.62
N LYS A 266 23.66 -21.78 -3.25
CA LYS A 266 23.79 -22.35 -4.58
C LYS A 266 23.88 -21.18 -5.55
N ASP A 267 25.10 -20.76 -5.84
CA ASP A 267 25.42 -19.67 -6.76
C ASP A 267 25.03 -19.96 -8.24
N ASP A 268 24.40 -21.12 -8.50
CA ASP A 268 24.00 -21.60 -9.84
C ASP A 268 22.51 -21.37 -10.17
N ILE A 269 21.79 -20.57 -9.39
CA ILE A 269 20.32 -20.39 -9.56
C ILE A 269 20.03 -19.09 -10.31
N THR A 270 19.61 -19.23 -11.56
CA THR A 270 19.21 -18.09 -12.42
C THR A 270 17.91 -17.44 -11.95
N ALA A 271 17.64 -16.22 -12.41
CA ALA A 271 16.42 -15.48 -12.07
C ALA A 271 15.14 -16.26 -12.43
N GLU A 272 15.13 -17.00 -13.55
CA GLU A 272 13.98 -17.84 -13.93
C GLU A 272 13.75 -18.98 -12.93
N LYS A 273 14.84 -19.50 -12.35
CA LYS A 273 14.80 -20.61 -11.40
C LYS A 273 14.37 -20.12 -10.01
N TRP A 274 14.73 -18.90 -9.63
CA TRP A 274 14.16 -18.21 -8.48
C TRP A 274 12.67 -17.96 -8.63
N MET A 275 12.22 -17.47 -9.79
CA MET A 275 10.79 -17.28 -10.04
C MET A 275 10.03 -18.61 -10.01
N ALA A 276 10.60 -19.69 -10.56
CA ALA A 276 9.99 -21.02 -10.48
C ALA A 276 9.90 -21.54 -9.04
N ILE A 277 10.89 -21.29 -8.18
CA ILE A 277 10.85 -21.69 -6.77
C ILE A 277 9.77 -20.90 -6.02
N LEU A 278 9.76 -19.58 -6.15
CA LEU A 278 8.78 -18.71 -5.48
C LEU A 278 7.34 -19.01 -5.93
N GLN A 279 7.14 -19.38 -7.19
CA GLN A 279 5.84 -19.77 -7.73
C GLN A 279 5.34 -21.14 -7.25
N ASN A 280 6.20 -21.99 -6.69
CA ASN A 280 5.88 -23.36 -6.29
C ASN A 280 6.06 -23.64 -4.79
N LEU A 281 6.34 -22.61 -3.98
CA LEU A 281 6.44 -22.75 -2.52
C LEU A 281 5.15 -23.34 -1.95
N GLN A 282 5.28 -24.43 -1.18
CA GLN A 282 4.18 -24.99 -0.40
C GLN A 282 4.16 -24.38 1.00
N GLU A 283 3.02 -24.47 1.67
CA GLU A 283 2.81 -23.92 3.02
C GLU A 283 3.81 -24.48 4.06
N GLU A 284 4.28 -25.70 3.84
CA GLU A 284 5.28 -26.39 4.66
C GLU A 284 6.74 -25.98 4.38
N ASP A 285 6.99 -25.25 3.30
CA ASP A 285 8.32 -24.72 2.94
C ASP A 285 8.60 -23.33 3.57
N ILE A 286 7.65 -22.78 4.33
CA ILE A 286 7.74 -21.44 4.91
C ILE A 286 7.76 -21.53 6.45
N GLU A 287 8.92 -21.33 7.08
CA GLU A 287 9.08 -21.20 8.55
C GLU A 287 8.56 -19.85 9.12
#